data_AF-A0A7J8WJK7-F1
#
_entry.id   AF-A0A7J8WJK7-F1
#
_cell.length_a   1.000
_cell.length_b   1.000
_cell.length_c   1.000
_cell.angle_alpha   90.00
_cell.angle_beta   90.00
_cell.angle_gamma   90.00
#
_symmetry.space_group_name_H-M   'P 1'
#
loop_
_entity.id
_entity.type
_entity.pdbx_description
1 polymer ?
#
loop_
_entity_poly.entity_id
_entity_poly.type
_entity_poly.pdbx_seq_one_letter_code
_entity_poly.pdbx_strand_id
1 'polypeptide(L)'
;MAEVLRSGMITEVLKGYWVIPFVSIKECPTTRAVLAYSGLNNKLLDGNSSRCIIWIEDVARVLDKKVVSDFITVLWNVWNSRNNFIFQGIDEEAKVIWERVASLSQDFQIFNLLEKPMLPRTAMEKVWRKPSQGVVKINFNAIVAGKTTS
;
A
#
# COMPACT_ATOMS: atom_id res chain seq x y z
N MET A 1 -19.08 13.64 9.57
CA MET A 1 -17.73 13.03 9.65
C MET A 1 -17.37 12.13 8.45
N ALA A 2 -18.17 12.12 7.38
CA ALA A 2 -17.82 11.53 6.09
C ALA A 2 -17.04 12.53 5.20
N GLU A 3 -16.43 13.53 5.81
CA GLU A 3 -15.87 14.72 5.14
C GLU A 3 -14.37 14.84 5.37
N VAL A 4 -13.85 14.27 6.45
CA VAL A 4 -12.40 14.07 6.67
C VAL A 4 -11.85 12.93 5.79
N LEU A 5 -12.70 11.99 5.36
CA LEU A 5 -12.36 10.95 4.36
C LEU A 5 -12.74 11.36 2.92
N ARG A 6 -13.51 12.44 2.73
CA ARG A 6 -13.82 13.01 1.40
C ARG A 6 -12.93 14.19 1.01
N SER A 7 -12.32 14.85 1.98
CA SER A 7 -11.38 15.94 1.73
C SER A 7 -9.95 15.40 1.65
N GLY A 8 -9.50 15.15 0.43
CA GLY A 8 -8.12 15.42 0.00
C GLY A 8 -6.96 14.64 0.62
N MET A 9 -7.05 13.99 1.78
CA MET A 9 -5.84 13.48 2.45
C MET A 9 -5.23 12.25 1.74
N ILE A 10 -6.05 11.45 1.05
CA ILE A 10 -5.55 10.36 0.21
C ILE A 10 -5.35 10.85 -1.22
N THR A 11 -6.14 11.78 -1.74
CA THR A 11 -6.05 12.21 -3.14
C THR A 11 -5.07 13.35 -3.41
N GLU A 12 -4.87 14.30 -2.50
CA GLU A 12 -3.90 15.39 -2.62
C GLU A 12 -2.47 14.92 -2.32
N VAL A 13 -2.29 14.03 -1.34
CA VAL A 13 -0.99 13.39 -1.05
C VAL A 13 -0.52 12.54 -2.25
N LEU A 14 -1.46 12.00 -3.05
CA LEU A 14 -1.17 11.13 -4.19
C LEU A 14 -1.13 11.82 -5.56
N LYS A 15 -1.48 13.11 -5.68
CA LYS A 15 -1.63 13.79 -6.99
C LYS A 15 -0.33 14.39 -7.56
N GLY A 16 0.72 14.57 -6.76
CA GLY A 16 1.92 15.33 -7.19
C GLY A 16 3.22 14.54 -7.40
N TYR A 17 3.40 13.39 -6.74
CA TYR A 17 4.75 12.79 -6.57
C TYR A 17 4.81 11.26 -6.58
N TRP A 18 3.91 10.54 -7.26
CA TRP A 18 3.81 9.09 -7.06
C TRP A 18 3.58 8.28 -8.34
N VAL A 19 4.61 8.23 -9.19
CA VAL A 19 4.68 7.32 -10.36
C VAL A 19 5.69 6.18 -10.15
N ILE A 20 6.21 5.98 -8.92
CA ILE A 20 7.04 4.79 -8.60
C ILE A 20 6.26 3.91 -7.62
N PRO A 21 5.97 2.65 -7.97
CA PRO A 21 4.65 2.08 -7.75
C PRO A 21 4.52 1.45 -6.36
N PHE A 22 3.40 1.74 -5.69
CA PHE A 22 2.92 0.96 -4.55
C PHE A 22 2.84 -0.54 -4.85
N VAL A 23 2.71 -0.95 -6.13
CA VAL A 23 2.67 -2.35 -6.60
C VAL A 23 3.81 -3.20 -6.04
N SER A 24 5.03 -2.66 -6.01
CA SER A 24 6.19 -3.40 -5.52
C SER A 24 6.30 -3.43 -3.99
N ILE A 25 5.53 -2.60 -3.25
CA ILE A 25 5.60 -2.58 -1.79
C ILE A 25 5.02 -3.87 -1.21
N LYS A 26 3.87 -4.36 -1.68
CA LYS A 26 3.30 -5.63 -1.20
C LYS A 26 4.23 -6.83 -1.44
N GLU A 27 4.91 -6.83 -2.58
CA GLU A 27 5.80 -7.91 -3.00
C GLU A 27 7.23 -7.75 -2.48
N CYS A 28 7.56 -6.63 -1.83
CA CYS A 28 8.89 -6.37 -1.29
C CYS A 28 9.14 -7.28 -0.07
N PRO A 29 10.24 -8.05 -0.06
CA PRO A 29 10.62 -8.88 1.09
C PRO A 29 10.78 -8.06 2.37
N THR A 30 11.32 -6.84 2.26
CA THR A 30 11.47 -5.90 3.38
C THR A 30 10.12 -5.52 3.97
N THR A 31 9.10 -5.23 3.15
CA THR A 31 7.73 -4.97 3.64
C THR A 31 7.19 -6.14 4.45
N ARG A 32 7.33 -7.36 3.94
CA ARG A 32 6.86 -8.56 4.63
C ARG A 32 7.57 -8.75 5.96
N ALA A 33 8.89 -8.55 6.00
CA ALA A 33 9.68 -8.64 7.23
C ALA A 33 9.28 -7.57 8.25
N VAL A 34 9.11 -6.31 7.84
CA VAL A 34 8.67 -5.21 8.73
C VAL A 34 7.27 -5.48 9.28
N LEU A 35 6.34 -5.94 8.45
CA LEU A 35 4.97 -6.27 8.89
C LEU A 35 4.91 -7.53 9.77
N ALA A 36 5.87 -8.45 9.63
CA ALA A 36 6.01 -9.58 10.56
C ALA A 36 6.42 -9.10 11.96
N TYR A 37 7.36 -8.12 12.05
CA TYR A 37 7.73 -7.52 13.34
C TYR A 37 6.57 -6.78 14.01
N SER A 38 5.60 -6.28 13.24
CA SER A 38 4.44 -5.56 13.77
C SER A 38 3.33 -6.46 14.34
N GLY A 39 3.45 -7.78 14.15
CA GLY A 39 2.41 -8.73 14.55
C GLY A 39 1.18 -8.71 13.66
N LEU A 40 1.26 -8.11 12.45
CA LEU A 40 0.15 -8.13 11.50
C LEU A 40 -0.14 -9.59 11.10
N ASN A 41 -1.40 -9.97 11.09
CA ASN A 41 -1.80 -11.32 10.70
C ASN A 41 -1.33 -11.65 9.27
N ASN A 42 -0.53 -12.71 9.12
CA ASN A 42 -0.02 -13.15 7.81
C ASN A 42 -1.14 -13.39 6.78
N LYS A 43 -2.35 -13.75 7.21
CA LYS A 43 -3.52 -13.87 6.31
C LYS A 43 -3.86 -12.57 5.57
N LEU A 44 -3.54 -11.40 6.15
CA LEU A 44 -3.70 -10.10 5.51
C LEU A 44 -2.57 -9.79 4.52
N LEU A 45 -1.40 -10.39 4.71
CA LEU A 45 -0.24 -10.29 3.80
C LEU A 45 -0.40 -11.21 2.58
N ASP A 46 -0.96 -12.39 2.79
CA ASP A 46 -1.15 -13.45 1.79
C ASP A 46 -2.39 -13.25 0.89
N GLY A 47 -3.10 -12.13 1.07
CA GLY A 47 -4.28 -11.81 0.27
C GLY A 47 -3.99 -11.82 -1.25
N ASN A 48 -4.93 -12.42 -2.00
CA ASN A 48 -4.85 -12.65 -3.45
C ASN A 48 -5.03 -11.37 -4.31
N SER A 49 -4.87 -10.19 -3.69
CA SER A 49 -5.10 -8.91 -4.35
C SER A 49 -3.93 -8.62 -5.29
N SER A 50 -4.20 -8.73 -6.59
CA SER A 50 -3.26 -8.44 -7.70
C SER A 50 -2.84 -6.97 -7.79
N ARG A 51 -3.48 -6.09 -7.02
CA ARG A 51 -3.18 -4.65 -6.98
C ARG A 51 -3.03 -4.19 -5.54
N CYS A 52 -1.94 -3.46 -5.26
CA CYS A 52 -1.64 -2.96 -3.92
C CYS A 52 -2.73 -2.04 -3.35
N ILE A 53 -3.43 -1.27 -4.18
CA ILE A 53 -4.52 -0.42 -3.69
C ILE A 53 -5.69 -1.25 -3.17
N ILE A 54 -6.02 -2.36 -3.83
CA ILE A 54 -7.09 -3.28 -3.40
C ILE A 54 -6.67 -3.97 -2.11
N TRP A 55 -5.40 -4.38 -2.01
CA TRP A 55 -4.85 -4.92 -0.77
C TRP A 55 -4.95 -3.94 0.40
N ILE A 56 -4.55 -2.69 0.23
CA ILE A 56 -4.63 -1.66 1.28
C ILE A 56 -6.10 -1.41 1.68
N GLU A 57 -7.02 -1.36 0.71
CA GLU A 57 -8.46 -1.24 0.99
C GLU A 57 -9.00 -2.44 1.78
N ASP A 58 -8.58 -3.66 1.43
CA ASP A 58 -8.98 -4.90 2.12
C ASP A 58 -8.43 -4.98 3.54
N VAL A 59 -7.20 -4.55 3.74
CA VAL A 59 -6.58 -4.42 5.06
C VAL A 59 -7.30 -3.35 5.89
N ALA A 60 -7.55 -2.16 5.31
CA ALA A 60 -8.24 -1.07 5.98
C ALA A 60 -9.70 -1.38 6.34
N ARG A 61 -10.34 -2.34 5.65
CA ARG A 61 -11.69 -2.82 5.99
C ARG A 61 -11.73 -3.54 7.33
N VAL A 62 -10.68 -4.27 7.70
CA VAL A 62 -10.71 -5.20 8.84
C VAL A 62 -9.87 -4.73 10.03
N LEU A 63 -9.18 -3.59 9.91
CA LEU A 63 -8.39 -2.99 10.97
C LEU A 63 -9.09 -1.75 11.53
N ASP A 64 -8.87 -1.48 12.82
CA ASP A 64 -9.29 -0.23 13.46
C ASP A 64 -8.61 0.99 12.85
N LYS A 65 -9.25 2.18 12.92
CA LYS A 65 -8.70 3.44 12.37
C LYS A 65 -7.25 3.70 12.79
N LYS A 66 -6.97 3.50 14.08
CA LYS A 66 -5.62 3.69 14.63
C LYS A 66 -4.64 2.71 13.99
N VAL A 67 -5.04 1.45 13.90
CA VAL A 67 -4.22 0.39 13.31
C VAL A 67 -4.01 0.60 11.80
N VAL A 68 -5.00 1.14 11.09
CA VAL A 68 -4.82 1.57 9.68
C VAL A 68 -3.80 2.68 9.58
N SER A 69 -3.82 3.67 10.47
CA SER A 69 -2.83 4.75 10.50
C SER A 69 -1.42 4.20 10.74
N ASP A 70 -1.28 3.30 11.71
CA ASP A 70 -0.02 2.62 12.03
C ASP A 70 0.46 1.79 10.82
N PHE A 71 -0.44 1.04 10.17
CA PHE A 71 -0.15 0.30 8.95
C PHE A 71 0.34 1.19 7.80
N ILE A 72 -0.33 2.31 7.52
CA ILE A 72 0.10 3.26 6.47
C ILE A 72 1.47 3.86 6.82
N THR A 73 1.73 4.12 8.10
CA THR A 73 3.04 4.61 8.58
C THR A 73 4.16 3.60 8.30
N VAL A 74 3.90 2.30 8.49
CA VAL A 74 4.83 1.25 8.08
C VAL A 74 5.09 1.29 6.58
N LEU A 75 4.03 1.28 5.76
CA LEU A 75 4.19 1.26 4.30
C LEU A 75 4.97 2.46 3.78
N TRP A 76 4.74 3.63 4.37
CA TRP A 76 5.48 4.85 4.07
C TRP A 76 6.97 4.70 4.38
N ASN A 77 7.32 4.18 5.56
CA ASN A 77 8.72 4.03 5.97
C ASN A 77 9.45 2.97 5.13
N VAL A 78 8.77 1.89 4.74
CA VAL A 78 9.35 0.91 3.81
C VAL A 78 9.58 1.50 2.43
N TRP A 79 8.63 2.30 1.92
CA TRP A 79 8.83 3.02 0.66
C TRP A 79 10.00 3.99 0.75
N ASN A 80 10.11 4.74 1.85
CA ASN A 80 11.19 5.69 2.07
C ASN A 80 12.56 4.99 2.11
N SER A 81 12.65 3.88 2.83
CA SER A 81 13.86 3.07 2.90
C SER A 81 14.28 2.53 1.53
N ARG A 82 13.32 1.98 0.76
CA ARG A 82 13.57 1.53 -0.62
C ARG A 82 14.07 2.66 -1.52
N ASN A 83 13.54 3.87 -1.37
CA ASN A 83 14.02 5.02 -2.14
C ASN A 83 15.43 5.43 -1.73
N ASN A 84 15.75 5.42 -0.44
CA ASN A 84 17.12 5.67 0.03
C ASN A 84 18.10 4.66 -0.57
N PHE A 85 17.71 3.39 -0.68
CA PHE A 85 18.52 2.40 -1.39
C PHE A 85 18.71 2.76 -2.88
N ILE A 86 17.63 3.10 -3.59
CA ILE A 86 17.69 3.43 -5.03
C ILE A 86 18.53 4.68 -5.30
N PHE A 87 18.38 5.73 -4.50
CA PHE A 87 19.01 7.03 -4.76
C PHE A 87 20.36 7.20 -4.07
N GLN A 88 20.59 6.54 -2.94
CA GLN A 88 21.78 6.74 -2.10
C GLN A 88 22.57 5.45 -1.85
N GLY A 89 22.06 4.29 -2.27
CA GLY A 89 22.70 3.00 -2.01
C GLY A 89 22.65 2.55 -0.55
N ILE A 90 21.82 3.19 0.29
CA ILE A 90 21.68 2.87 1.71
C ILE A 90 20.64 1.76 1.85
N ASP A 91 21.09 0.55 2.18
CA ASP A 91 20.22 -0.56 2.52
C ASP A 91 19.96 -0.56 4.04
N GLU A 92 18.68 -0.58 4.43
CA GLU A 92 18.29 -0.59 5.84
C GLU A 92 17.62 -1.90 6.19
N GLU A 93 18.06 -2.52 7.28
CA GLU A 93 17.45 -3.75 7.77
C GLU A 93 15.99 -3.52 8.19
N ALA A 94 15.14 -4.50 7.91
CA ALA A 94 13.72 -4.45 8.29
C ALA A 94 13.50 -4.16 9.78
N LYS A 95 14.39 -4.65 10.66
CA LYS A 95 14.30 -4.38 12.10
C LYS A 95 14.52 -2.90 12.41
N VAL A 96 15.48 -2.25 11.75
CA VAL A 96 15.76 -0.81 11.92
C VAL A 96 14.58 0.03 11.44
N ILE A 97 13.99 -0.34 10.29
CA ILE A 97 12.77 0.31 9.78
C ILE A 97 11.63 0.15 10.79
N TRP A 98 11.44 -1.05 11.35
CA TRP A 98 10.43 -1.31 12.37
C TRP A 98 10.64 -0.51 13.65
N GLU A 99 11.85 -0.49 14.21
CA GLU A 99 12.18 0.26 15.42
C GLU A 99 11.96 1.76 15.23
N ARG A 100 12.33 2.30 14.06
CA ARG A 100 12.01 3.69 13.68
C ARG A 100 10.50 3.92 13.70
N VAL A 101 9.73 3.06 13.03
CA VAL A 101 8.27 3.20 12.97
C VAL A 101 7.64 3.10 14.36
N ALA A 102 8.07 2.13 15.17
CA ALA A 102 7.58 1.95 16.53
C ALA A 102 7.92 3.16 17.42
N SER A 103 9.06 3.83 17.20
CA SER A 103 9.41 5.05 17.94
C SER A 103 8.56 6.28 17.58
N LEU A 104 7.85 6.26 16.44
CA LEU A 104 6.99 7.39 16.02
C LEU A 104 5.70 7.51 16.84
N SER A 105 5.33 6.47 17.62
CA SER A 105 4.13 6.49 18.47
C SER A 105 4.30 5.59 19.69
N GLN A 106 4.06 6.13 20.89
CA GLN A 106 4.12 5.33 22.13
C GLN A 106 3.07 4.21 22.18
N ASP A 107 1.99 4.34 21.40
CA ASP A 107 0.89 3.38 21.34
C ASP A 107 0.90 2.54 20.06
N PHE A 108 2.02 2.47 19.31
CA PHE A 108 2.06 1.83 18.00
C PHE A 108 1.61 0.35 18.06
N GLN A 109 0.50 0.01 17.38
CA GLN A 109 -0.09 -1.34 17.48
C GLN A 109 -0.69 -1.76 16.14
N ILE A 110 -0.26 -2.92 15.63
CA ILE A 110 -0.79 -3.49 14.37
C ILE A 110 -1.64 -4.77 14.61
N PHE A 111 -1.96 -5.11 15.85
CA PHE A 111 -2.60 -6.39 16.19
C PHE A 111 -4.14 -6.40 16.26
N ASN A 112 -4.85 -5.30 16.01
CA ASN A 112 -6.33 -5.28 16.18
C ASN A 112 -7.08 -5.54 14.87
N LEU A 113 -7.69 -6.73 14.81
CA LEU A 113 -8.75 -7.03 13.85
C LEU A 113 -10.09 -6.61 14.44
N LEU A 114 -10.88 -5.92 13.63
CA LEU A 114 -12.27 -5.61 13.97
C LEU A 114 -13.17 -6.82 13.76
N GLU A 115 -14.06 -7.09 14.73
CA GLU A 115 -15.16 -8.05 14.53
C GLU A 115 -16.12 -7.60 13.43
N LYS A 116 -16.31 -6.28 13.27
CA LYS A 116 -17.16 -5.66 12.26
C LYS A 116 -16.36 -4.75 11.34
N PRO A 117 -16.32 -5.00 10.01
CA PRO A 117 -15.55 -4.19 9.07
C PRO A 117 -15.90 -2.71 9.11
N MET A 118 -14.89 -1.84 9.06
CA MET A 118 -15.05 -0.38 9.00
C MET A 118 -15.75 0.09 7.73
N LEU A 119 -15.42 -0.56 6.62
CA LEU A 119 -15.99 -0.27 5.31
C LEU A 119 -16.83 -1.48 4.88
N PRO A 120 -18.05 -1.27 4.35
CA PRO A 120 -18.81 -2.34 3.74
C PRO A 120 -17.95 -3.04 2.67
N ARG A 121 -17.97 -4.39 2.66
CA ARG A 121 -17.48 -5.15 1.50
C ARG A 121 -18.46 -4.94 0.35
N THR A 122 -18.28 -3.86 -0.40
CA THR A 122 -18.94 -3.76 -1.69
C THR A 122 -18.29 -4.80 -2.59
N ALA A 123 -19.06 -5.81 -3.00
CA ALA A 123 -18.74 -6.60 -4.17
C ALA A 123 -18.76 -5.62 -5.36
N MET A 124 -17.66 -4.92 -5.57
CA MET A 124 -17.50 -4.11 -6.77
C MET A 124 -17.32 -5.09 -7.91
N GLU A 125 -18.43 -5.43 -8.56
CA GLU A 125 -18.40 -5.83 -9.96
C GLU A 125 -17.70 -4.72 -10.73
N LYS A 126 -16.39 -4.87 -10.93
CA LYS A 126 -15.57 -3.97 -11.76
C LYS A 126 -15.84 -4.33 -13.22
N VAL A 127 -17.11 -4.19 -13.63
CA VAL A 127 -17.52 -4.26 -15.03
C VAL A 127 -16.98 -3.00 -15.69
N TRP A 128 -16.22 -3.18 -16.77
CA TRP A 128 -15.72 -2.07 -17.55
C TRP A 128 -16.89 -1.21 -18.03
N ARG A 129 -16.82 0.10 -17.75
CA ARG A 129 -17.75 1.09 -18.30
C ARG A 129 -16.97 2.04 -19.19
N LYS A 130 -17.63 2.49 -20.26
CA LYS A 130 -17.13 3.54 -21.13
C LYS A 130 -16.87 4.81 -20.30
N PRO A 131 -15.73 5.51 -20.47
CA PRO A 131 -15.48 6.79 -19.81
C PRO A 131 -16.55 7.83 -20.15
N SER A 132 -16.79 8.78 -19.25
CA SER A 132 -17.65 9.93 -19.51
C SER A 132 -17.09 10.78 -20.65
N GLN A 133 -17.97 11.54 -21.32
CA GLN A 133 -17.57 12.47 -22.38
C GLN A 133 -16.49 13.44 -21.86
N GLY A 134 -15.41 13.59 -22.62
CA GLY A 134 -14.25 14.39 -22.24
C GLY A 134 -13.13 13.63 -21.50
N VAL A 135 -13.32 12.34 -21.17
CA VAL A 135 -12.29 11.50 -20.51
C VAL A 135 -11.74 10.48 -21.50
N VAL A 136 -10.41 10.45 -21.65
CA VAL A 136 -9.71 9.52 -22.55
C VAL A 136 -9.11 8.36 -21.77
N LYS A 137 -9.41 7.12 -22.19
CA LYS A 137 -8.75 5.91 -21.68
C LYS A 137 -7.51 5.64 -22.53
N ILE A 138 -6.34 5.69 -21.90
CA ILE A 138 -5.07 5.32 -22.54
C ILE A 138 -4.69 3.93 -22.05
N ASN A 139 -4.59 2.96 -22.97
CA ASN A 139 -3.99 1.66 -22.67
C ASN A 139 -2.54 1.69 -23.17
N PHE A 140 -1.60 1.26 -22.34
CA PHE A 140 -0.22 1.06 -22.77
C PHE A 140 0.11 -0.43 -22.68
N ASN A 141 0.53 -1.01 -23.80
CA ASN A 141 1.05 -2.37 -23.86
C ASN A 141 2.50 -2.28 -24.30
N ALA A 142 3.37 -3.03 -23.65
CA ALA A 142 4.77 -3.16 -24.04
C ALA A 142 5.03 -4.58 -24.54
N ILE A 143 5.84 -4.69 -25.60
CA ILE A 143 6.44 -5.95 -26.04
C ILE A 143 7.96 -5.76 -25.91
N VAL A 144 8.62 -6.70 -25.24
CA VAL A 144 10.07 -6.77 -25.23
C VAL A 144 10.49 -7.45 -26.53
N ALA A 145 11.17 -6.70 -27.41
CA ALA A 145 11.78 -7.30 -28.59
C ALA A 145 12.90 -8.23 -28.12
N GLY A 146 12.72 -9.54 -28.29
CA GLY A 146 13.79 -10.52 -28.11
C GLY A 146 14.91 -10.21 -29.10
N LYS A 147 16.16 -10.15 -28.62
CA LYS A 147 17.32 -10.08 -29.49
C LYS A 147 17.40 -11.39 -30.27
N THR A 148 17.13 -11.36 -31.56
CA THR A 148 17.52 -12.45 -32.46
C THR A 148 19.04 -12.38 -32.58
N THR A 149 19.75 -13.29 -31.92
CA THR A 149 21.14 -13.58 -32.27
C THR A 149 21.13 -14.45 -33.52
N SER A 150 21.49 -13.84 -34.65
CA SER A 150 22.29 -14.45 -35.74
C SER A 150 22.61 -13.39 -36.78
#